data_AF-A0A6P0Z6C5-F1
#
_entry.id   AF-A0A6P0Z6C5-F1
#
_cell.length_a   1.000
_cell.length_b   1.000
_cell.length_c   1.000
_cell.angle_alpha   90.00
_cell.angle_beta   90.00
_cell.angle_gamma   90.00
#
_symmetry.space_group_name_H-M   'P 1'
#
loop_
_entity.id
_entity.type
_entity.pdbx_description
1 polymer ?
#
loop_
_entity_poly.entity_id
_entity_poly.type
_entity_poly.pdbx_seq_one_letter_code
_entity_poly.pdbx_strand_id
1 'polypeptide(L)' 'MAAKMKKGTTVRAIREKLENSVEAQASDPKLPSYLFETKGEIVD' A
#
# COMPACT_ATOMS: atom_id res chain seq x y z
N MET A 1 8.75 0.26 -16.40
CA MET A 1 9.25 -0.56 -15.28
C MET A 1 8.11 -1.40 -14.72
N ALA A 2 7.75 -2.50 -15.40
CA ALA A 2 6.55 -3.30 -15.10
C ALA A 2 6.90 -4.77 -14.85
N ALA A 3 7.82 -5.05 -13.92
CA ALA A 3 8.18 -6.43 -13.55
C ALA A 3 8.96 -6.52 -12.22
N LYS A 4 8.41 -6.07 -11.08
CA LYS A 4 9.08 -6.31 -9.79
C LYS A 4 8.24 -6.94 -8.69
N MET A 5 6.92 -7.00 -8.85
CA MET A 5 6.03 -7.59 -7.84
C MET A 5 5.18 -8.68 -8.49
N LYS A 6 5.14 -9.86 -7.87
CA LYS A 6 4.40 -11.03 -8.33
C LYS A 6 3.24 -11.33 -7.37
N LYS A 7 2.21 -12.03 -7.85
CA LYS A 7 1.19 -12.62 -6.97
C LYS A 7 1.85 -13.48 -5.89
N GLY A 8 1.35 -13.42 -4.67
CA GLY A 8 1.95 -14.07 -3.50
C GLY A 8 3.18 -13.34 -2.92
N THR A 9 3.57 -12.18 -3.45
CA THR A 9 4.66 -11.40 -2.85
C THR A 9 4.13 -10.59 -1.67
N THR A 10 4.86 -10.66 -0.56
CA THR A 10 4.57 -9.87 0.62
C THR A 10 5.03 -8.41 0.45
N VAL A 11 4.11 -7.47 0.65
CA VAL A 11 4.35 -6.03 0.48
C VAL A 11 3.86 -5.23 1.69
N ARG A 12 4.32 -3.98 1.78
CA ARG A 12 3.94 -3.03 2.83
C ARG A 12 3.77 -1.66 2.22
N ALA A 13 2.75 -0.93 2.66
CA ALA A 13 2.52 0.44 2.19
C ALA A 13 3.61 1.38 2.73
N ILE A 14 4.04 2.32 1.89
CA ILE A 14 4.95 3.40 2.29
C ILE A 14 4.10 4.65 2.51
N ARG A 15 4.04 5.09 3.76
CA ARG A 15 3.19 6.21 4.20
C ARG A 15 3.42 7.49 3.40
N GLU A 16 4.67 7.90 3.23
CA GLU A 16 5.05 9.12 2.48
C GLU A 16 4.57 9.11 1.02
N LYS A 17 4.52 7.92 0.40
CA LYS A 17 4.08 7.76 -0.99
C LYS A 17 2.58 7.70 -1.12
N LEU A 18 1.88 7.21 -0.09
CA LEU A 18 0.43 7.08 -0.07
C LEU A 18 -0.23 8.43 0.26
N GLU A 19 0.29 9.18 1.23
CA GLU A 19 -0.31 10.46 1.68
C GLU A 19 -0.34 11.55 0.60
N ASN A 20 0.58 11.52 -0.36
CA ASN A 20 0.65 12.49 -1.47
C ASN A 20 0.00 12.00 -2.77
N SER A 21 -0.69 10.85 -2.73
CA SER A 21 -1.22 10.21 -3.94
C SER A 21 -2.73 10.43 -4.11
N VAL A 22 -3.23 10.16 -5.31
CA VAL A 22 -4.66 10.22 -5.62
C VAL A 22 -5.44 9.14 -4.84
N GLU A 23 -4.78 8.04 -4.50
CA GLU A 23 -5.35 6.98 -3.67
C GLU A 23 -5.62 7.44 -2.22
N ALA A 24 -4.84 8.38 -1.67
CA ALA A 24 -5.16 9.01 -0.39
C ALA A 24 -6.37 9.94 -0.47
N GLN A 25 -6.59 10.64 -1.60
CA GLN A 25 -7.77 11.49 -1.78
C GLN A 25 -9.07 10.66 -1.88
N ALA A 26 -8.97 9.43 -2.38
CA ALA A 26 -10.09 8.50 -2.45
C ALA A 26 -10.40 7.81 -1.09
N SER A 27 -9.48 7.90 -0.13
CA SER A 27 -9.56 7.20 1.16
C SER A 27 -9.83 8.19 2.31
N ASP A 28 -10.13 7.64 3.49
CA ASP A 28 -10.24 8.46 4.70
C ASP A 28 -8.87 9.02 5.12
N PRO A 29 -8.77 10.29 5.55
CA PRO A 29 -7.51 10.90 6.00
C PRO A 29 -6.88 10.20 7.22
N LYS A 30 -7.64 9.41 7.99
CA LYS A 30 -7.11 8.55 9.06
C LYS A 30 -6.85 7.15 8.52
N LEU A 31 -5.72 7.00 7.84
CA LEU A 31 -5.23 5.70 7.41
C LEU A 31 -4.90 4.84 8.65
N PRO A 32 -5.45 3.62 8.76
CA PRO A 32 -5.24 2.78 9.92
C PRO A 32 -3.80 2.25 10.00
N SER A 33 -3.27 2.13 11.22
CA SER A 33 -1.85 1.82 11.45
C SER A 33 -1.43 0.44 10.91
N TYR A 34 -2.36 -0.52 10.89
CA TYR A 34 -2.11 -1.88 10.39
C TYR A 34 -1.64 -1.90 8.93
N LEU A 35 -2.02 -0.93 8.11
CA LEU A 35 -1.63 -0.84 6.70
C LEU A 35 -0.11 -0.62 6.53
N PHE A 36 0.51 0.02 7.53
CA PHE A 36 1.93 0.38 7.54
C PHE A 36 2.76 -0.52 8.44
N GLU A 37 2.16 -1.11 9.46
CA GLU A 37 2.86 -1.98 10.41
C GLU A 37 2.91 -3.42 9.92
N THR A 38 1.85 -3.87 9.25
CA THR A 38 1.72 -5.26 8.83
C THR A 38 2.11 -5.46 7.37
N LYS A 39 2.38 -6.72 7.06
CA LYS A 39 2.77 -7.20 5.74
C LYS A 39 1.54 -7.81 5.07
N GLY A 40 1.15 -7.29 3.91
CA GLY A 40 0.04 -7.81 3.11
C GLY A 40 0.53 -8.66 1.93
N GLU A 41 -0.36 -9.46 1.35
CA GLU A 41 -0.06 -10.28 0.18
C GLU A 41 -0.77 -9.72 -1.07
N ILE A 42 -0.10 -9.77 -2.21
CA ILE A 42 -0.71 -9.46 -3.52
C ILE A 42 -1.49 -10.69 -4.00
N VAL A 43 -2.82 -10.59 -4.03
CA VAL A 43 -3.71 -11.71 -4.39
C VAL A 43 -4.06 -11.73 -5.87
N ASP A 44 -4.37 -10.59 -6.50
CA ASP A 44 -4.79 -10.51 -7.91
C ASP A 44 -4.02 -9.47 -8.74
#